data_AF-A0A369T309-F1
#
_entry.id   AF-A0A369T309-F1
#
_cell.length_a   1.000
_cell.length_b   1.000
_cell.length_c   1.000
_cell.angle_alpha   90.00
_cell.angle_beta   90.00
_cell.angle_gamma   90.00
#
_symmetry.space_group_name_H-M   'P 1'
#
loop_
_entity.id
_entity.type
_entity.pdbx_description
1 polymer ?
#
loop_
_entity_poly.entity_id
_entity_poly.type
_entity_poly.pdbx_seq_one_letter_code
_entity_poly.pdbx_strand_id
1 'polypeptide(L)'
;SFAKERGIFLSTCSWNNFDKAFGVLKAFDLAKYFDLLVIEPHPEKQLMMERILRHFSKLGVSEEDTLYIDDRAHMLEKVRARFPRLMTLRFHPAGDCFSFLRLMRILGDIDDSGI
;
A
#
# COMPACT_ATOMS: atom_id res chain seq x y z
N SER A 1 -7.83 -11.98 6.98
CA SER A 1 -6.45 -11.79 6.48
C SER A 1 -5.72 -10.92 7.49
N PHE A 2 -4.41 -11.12 7.64
CA PHE A 2 -3.60 -10.43 8.67
C PHE A 2 -3.87 -8.92 8.79
N ALA A 3 -3.93 -8.21 7.65
CA ALA A 3 -4.22 -6.77 7.62
C ALA A 3 -5.66 -6.44 8.06
N LYS A 4 -6.67 -7.14 7.50
CA LYS A 4 -8.08 -6.91 7.81
C LYS A 4 -8.40 -7.21 9.28
N GLU A 5 -7.79 -8.25 9.85
CA GLU A 5 -7.91 -8.59 11.27
C GLU A 5 -7.36 -7.51 12.21
N ARG A 6 -6.49 -6.62 11.69
CA ARG A 6 -5.91 -5.48 12.41
C ARG A 6 -6.55 -4.14 12.05
N GLY A 7 -7.66 -4.15 11.30
CA GLY A 7 -8.32 -2.92 10.87
C GLY A 7 -7.53 -2.11 9.83
N ILE A 8 -6.53 -2.71 9.18
CA ILE A 8 -5.74 -2.05 8.14
C ILE A 8 -6.50 -2.13 6.80
N PHE A 9 -6.81 -0.97 6.22
CA PHE A 9 -7.35 -0.88 4.88
C PHE A 9 -6.26 -1.14 3.83
N LEU A 10 -6.56 -1.98 2.84
CA LEU A 10 -5.64 -2.29 1.76
C LEU A 10 -6.13 -1.72 0.43
N SER A 11 -5.24 -1.01 -0.27
CA SER A 11 -5.49 -0.56 -1.64
C SER A 11 -4.37 -0.99 -2.57
N THR A 12 -4.71 -1.28 -3.82
CA THR A 12 -3.70 -1.23 -4.89
C THR A 12 -3.38 0.22 -5.19
N CYS A 13 -2.15 0.48 -5.63
CA CYS A 13 -1.73 1.72 -6.27
C CYS A 13 -0.84 1.32 -7.44
N SER A 14 -1.45 0.89 -8.55
CA SER A 14 -0.76 0.15 -9.61
C SER A 14 -0.73 0.91 -10.93
N TRP A 15 0.46 1.01 -11.54
CA TRP A 15 0.58 1.54 -12.90
C TRP A 15 0.36 0.37 -13.86
N ASN A 16 -0.88 0.18 -14.33
CA ASN A 16 -1.24 -0.93 -15.20
C ASN A 16 -2.55 -0.66 -15.95
N ASN A 17 -2.87 -1.50 -16.94
CA ASN A 17 -4.21 -1.58 -17.49
C ASN A 17 -5.15 -2.28 -16.48
N PHE A 18 -6.30 -1.66 -16.20
CA PHE A 18 -7.25 -2.15 -15.19
C PHE A 18 -7.71 -3.58 -15.49
N ASP A 19 -8.21 -3.84 -16.70
CA ASP A 19 -8.81 -5.13 -17.06
C ASP A 19 -7.79 -6.29 -16.95
N LYS A 20 -6.56 -6.06 -17.41
CA LYS A 20 -5.47 -7.04 -17.30
C LYS A 20 -5.11 -7.32 -15.85
N ALA A 21 -4.87 -6.28 -15.06
CA ALA A 21 -4.46 -6.44 -13.67
C ALA A 21 -5.59 -7.03 -12.82
N PHE A 22 -6.83 -6.59 -13.02
CA PHE A 22 -8.00 -7.13 -12.34
C PHE A 22 -8.26 -8.59 -12.72
N GLY A 23 -8.07 -8.95 -13.99
CA GLY A 23 -8.14 -10.33 -14.46
C GLY A 23 -7.17 -11.25 -13.70
N VAL A 24 -5.92 -10.81 -13.52
CA VAL A 24 -4.92 -11.53 -12.71
C VAL A 24 -5.36 -11.61 -11.25
N LEU A 25 -5.76 -10.49 -10.64
CA LEU A 25 -6.22 -10.48 -9.25
C LEU A 25 -7.41 -11.42 -9.02
N LYS A 26 -8.33 -11.54 -9.98
CA LYS A 26 -9.45 -12.50 -9.92
C LYS A 26 -9.00 -13.94 -10.09
N ALA A 27 -8.14 -14.22 -11.07
CA ALA A 27 -7.66 -15.57 -11.34
C ALA A 27 -6.93 -16.19 -10.13
N PHE A 28 -6.21 -15.38 -9.35
CA PHE A 28 -5.53 -15.80 -8.14
C PHE A 28 -6.33 -15.57 -6.85
N ASP A 29 -7.60 -15.18 -6.95
CA ASP A 29 -8.48 -14.89 -5.81
C ASP A 29 -7.88 -13.88 -4.80
N LEU A 30 -7.16 -12.89 -5.33
CA LEU A 30 -6.48 -11.85 -4.56
C LEU A 30 -7.33 -10.58 -4.40
N ALA A 31 -8.27 -10.34 -5.32
CA ALA A 31 -9.09 -9.12 -5.30
C ALA A 31 -9.83 -8.91 -3.96
N LYS A 32 -10.24 -10.01 -3.31
CA LYS A 32 -10.96 -9.99 -2.00
C LYS A 32 -10.16 -9.38 -0.84
N TYR A 33 -8.84 -9.29 -0.96
CA TYR A 33 -7.98 -8.73 0.08
C TYR A 33 -7.93 -7.21 0.06
N PHE A 34 -8.25 -6.56 -1.06
CA PHE A 34 -8.22 -5.12 -1.20
C PHE A 34 -9.59 -4.51 -0.94
N ASP A 35 -9.61 -3.41 -0.21
CA ASP A 35 -10.81 -2.61 0.06
C ASP A 35 -11.03 -1.55 -1.03
N LEU A 36 -9.96 -1.19 -1.73
CA LEU A 36 -10.00 -0.31 -2.90
C LEU A 36 -9.02 -0.79 -3.99
N LEU A 37 -9.46 -0.81 -5.24
CA LEU A 37 -8.58 -1.06 -6.39
C LEU A 37 -8.34 0.26 -7.12
N VAL A 38 -7.13 0.80 -7.00
CA VAL A 38 -6.63 1.90 -7.84
C VAL A 38 -5.54 1.35 -8.75
N ILE A 39 -5.92 1.18 -10.01
CA ILE A 39 -5.08 0.63 -11.09
C ILE A 39 -5.29 1.52 -12.31
N GLU A 40 -4.24 2.24 -12.71
CA GLU A 40 -4.35 3.29 -13.73
C GLU A 40 -3.20 3.18 -14.75
N PRO A 41 -3.45 3.46 -16.05
CA PRO A 41 -2.46 3.26 -17.10
C PRO A 41 -1.41 4.40 -17.18
N HIS A 42 -0.97 4.92 -16.04
CA HIS A 42 0.07 5.96 -15.97
C HIS A 42 1.00 5.80 -14.75
N PRO A 43 2.24 6.32 -14.81
CA PRO A 43 3.22 6.22 -13.73
C PRO A 43 2.98 7.18 -12.55
N GLU A 44 2.03 8.11 -12.66
CA GLU A 44 1.81 9.17 -11.68
C GLU A 44 1.14 8.65 -10.39
N LYS A 45 1.93 7.95 -9.56
CA LYS A 45 1.51 7.35 -8.28
C LYS A 45 0.90 8.36 -7.34
N GLN A 46 1.38 9.59 -7.35
CA GLN A 46 0.87 10.64 -6.49
C GLN A 46 -0.61 10.98 -6.80
N LEU A 47 -1.06 10.83 -8.05
CA LEU A 47 -2.48 11.03 -8.41
C LEU A 47 -3.35 9.87 -7.92
N MET A 48 -2.87 8.64 -8.08
CA MET A 48 -3.53 7.45 -7.52
C MET A 48 -3.62 7.54 -6.00
N MET A 49 -2.53 7.93 -5.33
CA MET A 49 -2.48 8.11 -3.88
C MET A 49 -3.44 9.20 -3.39
N GLU A 50 -3.59 10.31 -4.13
CA GLU A 50 -4.58 11.33 -3.78
C GLU A 50 -6.01 10.74 -3.77
N ARG A 51 -6.36 9.91 -4.75
CA ARG A 51 -7.66 9.23 -4.80
C ARG A 51 -7.83 8.24 -3.65
N ILE A 52 -6.79 7.49 -3.32
CA ILE A 52 -6.77 6.52 -2.21
C ILE A 52 -7.00 7.26 -0.88
N LEU A 53 -6.20 8.28 -0.59
CA LEU A 53 -6.31 9.08 0.63
C LEU A 53 -7.67 9.76 0.74
N ARG A 54 -8.21 10.32 -0.35
CA ARG A 54 -9.55 10.91 -0.38
C ARG A 54 -10.67 9.90 -0.11
N HIS A 55 -10.47 8.65 -0.51
CA HIS A 55 -11.44 7.58 -0.24
C HIS A 55 -11.42 7.23 1.25
N PHE A 56 -10.25 6.95 1.81
CA PHE A 56 -10.11 6.47 3.18
C PHE A 56 -10.15 7.58 4.25
N SER A 57 -9.96 8.85 3.89
CA SER A 57 -10.13 9.97 4.83
C SER A 57 -11.56 10.10 5.33
N LYS A 58 -12.54 9.65 4.54
CA LYS A 58 -13.95 9.55 4.95
C LYS A 58 -14.17 8.52 6.05
N LEU A 59 -13.20 7.60 6.24
CA LEU A 59 -13.15 6.59 7.28
C LEU A 59 -12.17 6.95 8.39
N GLY A 60 -11.65 8.19 8.40
CA GLY A 60 -10.73 8.68 9.42
C GLY A 60 -9.24 8.40 9.16
N VAL A 61 -8.86 7.84 8.01
CA VAL A 61 -7.45 7.58 7.67
C VAL A 61 -6.79 8.86 7.14
N SER A 62 -5.68 9.25 7.75
CA SER A 62 -4.87 10.38 7.33
C SER A 62 -3.61 9.95 6.58
N GLU A 63 -2.85 10.94 6.14
CA GLU A 63 -1.55 10.73 5.49
C GLU A 63 -0.54 10.04 6.44
N GLU A 64 -0.53 10.42 7.72
CA GLU A 64 0.36 9.88 8.76
C GLU A 64 0.04 8.41 9.08
N ASP A 65 -1.21 8.00 8.89
CA ASP A 65 -1.68 6.61 9.10
C ASP A 65 -1.36 5.69 7.91
N THR A 66 -0.77 6.23 6.84
CA THR A 66 -0.63 5.52 5.57
C THR A 66 0.80 5.03 5.36
N LEU A 67 0.94 3.77 4.93
CA LEU A 67 2.18 3.17 4.44
C LEU A 67 2.07 2.86 2.94
N TYR A 68 2.89 3.51 2.11
CA TYR A 68 3.04 3.19 0.69
C TYR A 68 4.18 2.20 0.46
N ILE A 69 3.91 1.11 -0.24
CA ILE A 69 4.87 0.05 -0.53
C ILE A 69 5.06 -0.09 -2.03
N ASP A 70 6.30 0.00 -2.49
CA ASP A 70 6.71 -0.21 -3.89
C ASP A 70 8.14 -0.78 -3.90
N ASP A 71 8.52 -1.51 -4.94
CA ASP A 71 9.87 -2.05 -5.10
C ASP A 71 10.85 -1.02 -5.68
N ARG A 72 10.33 -0.01 -6.39
CA ARG A 72 11.12 0.98 -7.13
C ARG A 72 11.30 2.27 -6.37
N ALA A 73 12.56 2.63 -6.08
CA ALA A 73 12.91 3.82 -5.31
C ALA A 73 12.32 5.12 -5.89
N HIS A 74 12.39 5.32 -7.21
CA HIS A 74 11.86 6.53 -7.86
C HIS A 74 10.33 6.69 -7.71
N MET A 75 9.59 5.59 -7.51
CA MET A 75 8.15 5.66 -7.24
C MET A 75 7.88 6.11 -5.80
N LEU A 76 8.69 5.64 -4.84
CA LEU A 76 8.62 6.10 -3.46
C LEU A 76 8.93 7.59 -3.35
N GLU A 77 9.97 8.06 -4.05
CA GLU A 77 10.37 9.48 -4.10
C GLU A 77 9.24 10.37 -4.64
N LYS A 78 8.59 9.96 -5.73
CA LYS A 78 7.43 10.67 -6.29
C LYS A 78 6.29 10.81 -5.27
N VAL A 79 5.99 9.74 -4.53
CA VAL A 79 4.94 9.77 -3.50
C VAL A 79 5.35 10.67 -2.33
N ARG A 80 6.56 10.50 -1.78
CA ARG A 80 7.08 11.32 -0.67
C ARG A 80 7.11 12.82 -1.00
N ALA A 81 7.47 13.18 -2.23
CA ALA A 81 7.51 14.57 -2.66
C ALA A 81 6.13 15.25 -2.59
N ARG A 82 5.04 14.49 -2.79
CA ARG A 82 3.67 15.00 -2.73
C ARG A 82 3.02 14.84 -1.35
N PHE A 83 3.40 13.79 -0.62
CA PHE A 83 2.85 13.38 0.67
C PHE A 83 4.00 13.13 1.66
N PRO A 84 4.57 14.21 2.24
CA PRO A 84 5.77 14.12 3.08
C PRO A 84 5.54 13.47 4.46
N ARG A 85 4.30 13.36 4.93
CA ARG A 85 3.95 12.73 6.21
C ARG A 85 3.60 11.25 6.07
N LEU A 86 3.44 10.78 4.84
CA LEU A 86 3.15 9.38 4.55
C LEU A 86 4.42 8.55 4.71
N MET A 87 4.29 7.40 5.37
CA MET A 87 5.37 6.44 5.48
C MET A 87 5.53 5.67 4.18
N THR A 88 6.76 5.33 3.83
CA THR A 88 7.03 4.53 2.63
C THR A 88 8.00 3.42 2.94
N LEU A 89 7.85 2.27 2.29
CA LEU A 89 8.72 1.12 2.47
C LEU A 89 9.07 0.52 1.11
N ARG A 90 10.38 0.36 0.88
CA ARG A 90 10.90 -0.27 -0.34
C ARG A 90 10.94 -1.77 -0.20
N PHE A 91 10.04 -2.46 -0.91
CA PHE A 91 9.96 -3.92 -0.88
C PHE A 91 10.90 -4.55 -1.93
N HIS A 92 12.18 -4.72 -1.58
CA HIS A 92 13.24 -5.15 -2.50
C HIS A 92 14.39 -5.81 -1.71
N PRO A 93 15.19 -6.75 -2.28
CA PRO A 93 16.31 -7.40 -1.55
C PRO A 93 17.31 -6.42 -0.94
N ALA A 94 17.58 -5.33 -1.66
CA ALA A 94 18.44 -4.23 -1.21
C ALA A 94 17.66 -3.08 -0.53
N GLY A 95 16.36 -3.24 -0.34
CA GLY A 95 15.45 -2.24 0.25
C GLY A 95 15.23 -2.43 1.73
N ASP A 96 14.16 -1.84 2.24
CA ASP A 96 13.83 -1.83 3.67
C ASP A 96 13.31 -3.21 4.13
N CYS A 97 12.59 -3.91 3.25
CA CYS A 97 12.00 -5.21 3.50
C CYS A 97 11.98 -6.05 2.22
N PHE A 98 12.10 -7.37 2.31
CA PHE A 98 12.02 -8.27 1.15
C PHE A 98 11.23 -9.56 1.43
N SER A 99 10.52 -9.64 2.55
CA SER A 99 9.66 -10.79 2.85
C SER A 99 8.36 -10.35 3.49
N PHE A 100 7.28 -11.06 3.15
CA PHE A 100 5.97 -10.79 3.77
C PHE A 100 6.00 -11.03 5.28
N LEU A 101 6.79 -12.01 5.77
CA LEU A 101 6.96 -12.23 7.22
C LEU A 101 7.56 -11.02 7.92
N ARG A 102 8.59 -10.38 7.32
CA ARG A 102 9.17 -9.17 7.89
C ARG A 102 8.21 -7.99 7.80
N LEU A 103 7.48 -7.86 6.69
CA LEU A 103 6.43 -6.84 6.56
C LEU A 103 5.34 -7.01 7.62
N MET A 104 4.90 -8.24 7.89
CA MET A 104 3.92 -8.54 8.93
C MET A 104 4.42 -8.18 10.34
N ARG A 105 5.72 -8.33 10.63
CA ARG A 105 6.31 -7.84 11.89
C ARG A 105 6.29 -6.33 11.98
N ILE A 106 6.69 -5.64 10.91
CA ILE A 106 6.64 -4.17 10.82
C ILE A 106 5.21 -3.64 11.03
N LEU A 107 4.21 -4.32 10.46
CA LEU A 107 2.79 -3.99 10.63
C LEU A 107 2.20 -4.48 11.96
N GLY A 108 2.93 -5.31 12.70
CA GLY A 108 2.47 -6.01 13.91
C GLY A 108 3.02 -5.43 15.20
N ASP A 109 4.14 -4.71 15.17
CA ASP A 109 4.83 -4.27 16.39
C ASP A 109 4.64 -2.76 16.67
N ILE A 110 3.52 -2.44 17.31
CA ILE A 110 3.53 -1.72 18.59
C ILE A 110 2.90 -2.67 19.61
N ASP A 111 3.71 -3.59 20.14
CA ASP A 111 3.69 -3.94 21.57
C ASP A 111 4.96 -4.74 21.94
N ASP A 112 6.03 -4.03 22.28
CA ASP A 112 7.14 -4.57 23.08
C ASP A 112 6.87 -4.31 24.59
N SER A 113 5.61 -4.35 25.04
CA SER A 113 5.28 -4.49 26.47
C SER A 113 4.87 -5.94 26.79
N GLY A 114 5.74 -6.87 26.43
CA GLY A 114 5.79 -8.16 27.10
C GLY A 114 6.48 -8.00 28.45
N ILE A 115 5.70 -8.14 29.54
CA ILE A 115 6.10 -8.55 30.91
C ILE A 115 7.38 -7.92 31.49
#